data_AF-A0A9D2E4J3-F1
#
_entry.id   AF-A0A9D2E4J3-F1
#
_cell.length_a   1.000
_cell.length_b   1.000
_cell.length_c   1.000
_cell.angle_alpha   90.00
_cell.angle_beta   90.00
_cell.angle_gamma   90.00
#
_symmetry.space_group_name_H-M   'P 1'
#
loop_
_entity.id
_entity.type
_entity.pdbx_description
1 polymer ?
#
loop_
_entity_poly.entity_id
_entity_poly.type
_entity_poly.pdbx_seq_one_letter_code
_entity_poly.pdbx_strand_id
1 'polypeptide(L)'
;MQDRYTGDIGDYGKLGMLRCLAAAGFRVGVNWYRTPDEDHNEDGRFTQYAHDNTYQDCDPQLWASLAQILDTKQRRVESLETPDILDAVFYNEPLDFRKVSFLEREGKRADWHRRALAALNGCELVFVDPDNGLMVPSARRSKKANKYVLPEELFDYYQQGASVIYYQHKARRQDSFYTDQHNKLLQDERIQGAEGLGLKFTRTSLRYYWFLLRPEHAETVCLCVASMLAGPWGNCFKLR
;
A
#
# COMPACT_ATOMS: atom_id res chain seq x y z
N MET A 1 7.83 -2.25 -0.94
CA MET A 1 8.30 -1.09 -1.71
C MET A 1 9.81 -1.18 -1.98
N GLN A 2 10.30 -0.63 -3.11
CA GLN A 2 11.72 -0.47 -3.45
C GLN A 2 11.92 0.92 -4.08
N ASP A 3 13.12 1.49 -3.99
CA ASP A 3 13.38 2.86 -4.48
C ASP A 3 13.14 2.95 -5.99
N ARG A 4 13.51 1.90 -6.74
CA ARG A 4 13.28 1.81 -8.18
C ARG A 4 11.80 1.75 -8.63
N TYR A 5 10.85 1.54 -7.72
CA TYR A 5 9.42 1.59 -8.05
C TYR A 5 8.87 3.01 -7.93
N THR A 6 9.58 3.89 -7.23
CA THR A 6 9.15 5.25 -6.94
C THR A 6 8.68 5.98 -8.19
N GLY A 7 7.46 6.49 -8.12
CA GLY A 7 6.84 7.31 -9.15
C GLY A 7 6.31 6.51 -10.34
N ASP A 8 6.23 5.18 -10.26
CA ASP A 8 5.54 4.38 -11.28
C ASP A 8 4.01 4.55 -11.21
N ILE A 9 3.30 4.00 -12.20
CA ILE A 9 1.83 4.07 -12.27
C ILE A 9 1.13 3.43 -11.05
N GLY A 10 1.80 2.53 -10.34
CA GLY A 10 1.33 1.97 -9.08
C GLY A 10 1.31 3.00 -7.96
N ASP A 11 2.38 3.78 -7.85
CA ASP A 11 2.45 4.89 -6.90
C ASP A 11 1.40 5.95 -7.21
N TYR A 12 1.18 6.26 -8.49
CA TYR A 12 0.09 7.17 -8.86
C TYR A 12 -1.28 6.69 -8.38
N GLY A 13 -1.61 5.42 -8.62
CA GLY A 13 -2.87 4.84 -8.16
C GLY A 13 -2.99 4.83 -6.64
N LYS A 14 -1.99 4.32 -5.91
CA LYS A 14 -2.06 4.21 -4.44
C LYS A 14 -2.11 5.60 -3.80
N LEU A 15 -1.29 6.55 -4.24
CA LEU A 15 -1.23 7.89 -3.65
C LEU A 15 -2.50 8.67 -3.97
N GLY A 16 -3.07 8.52 -5.18
CA GLY A 16 -4.37 9.10 -5.51
C GLY A 16 -5.48 8.64 -4.58
N MET A 17 -5.57 7.33 -4.33
CA MET A 17 -6.52 6.76 -3.36
C MET A 17 -6.28 7.30 -1.94
N LEU A 18 -5.03 7.35 -1.48
CA LEU A 18 -4.69 7.86 -0.15
C LEU A 18 -4.97 9.35 0.01
N ARG A 19 -4.75 10.16 -1.03
CA ARG A 19 -5.09 11.59 -1.04
C ARG A 19 -6.59 11.83 -0.93
N CYS A 20 -7.42 11.01 -1.60
CA CYS A 20 -8.88 11.09 -1.42
C CYS A 20 -9.27 10.84 0.05
N LEU A 21 -8.66 9.84 0.69
CA LEU A 21 -8.92 9.52 2.10
C LEU A 21 -8.42 10.62 3.05
N ALA A 22 -7.22 11.15 2.83
CA ALA A 22 -6.69 12.28 3.60
C ALA A 22 -7.58 13.53 3.45
N ALA A 23 -8.06 13.81 2.24
CA ALA A 23 -8.99 14.92 1.97
C ALA A 23 -10.36 14.73 2.63
N ALA A 24 -10.75 13.49 2.95
CA ALA A 24 -11.93 13.19 3.76
C ALA A 24 -11.72 13.43 5.27
N GLY A 25 -10.53 13.88 5.68
CA GLY A 25 -10.20 14.27 7.04
C GLY A 25 -9.44 13.21 7.85
N PHE A 26 -9.13 12.06 7.25
CA PHE A 26 -8.41 11.00 7.95
C PHE A 26 -6.93 11.34 8.15
N ARG A 27 -6.44 11.09 9.35
CA ARG A 27 -4.99 11.05 9.61
C ARG A 27 -4.41 9.75 9.06
N VAL A 28 -3.75 9.85 7.90
CA VAL A 28 -3.16 8.70 7.20
C VAL A 28 -1.75 8.41 7.69
N GLY A 29 -1.48 7.14 7.95
CA GLY A 29 -0.16 6.57 8.15
C GLY A 29 0.22 5.66 6.98
N VAL A 30 1.48 5.68 6.56
CA VAL A 30 1.99 4.80 5.50
C VAL A 30 3.20 4.02 6.00
N ASN A 31 3.07 2.69 6.00
CA ASN A 31 4.17 1.78 6.22
C ASN A 31 4.70 1.26 4.89
N TRP A 32 5.82 1.83 4.45
CA TRP A 32 6.58 1.30 3.34
C TRP A 32 7.36 0.09 3.84
N TYR A 33 6.97 -1.11 3.38
CA TYR A 33 7.77 -2.34 3.57
C TYR A 33 8.98 -2.26 2.64
N ARG A 34 9.90 -1.32 2.94
CA ARG A 34 11.02 -0.95 2.09
C ARG A 34 12.02 -2.09 2.11
N THR A 35 12.20 -2.69 0.95
CA THR A 35 13.23 -3.69 0.74
C THR A 35 14.32 -3.09 -0.15
N PRO A 36 15.55 -3.61 -0.06
CA PRO A 36 16.60 -3.17 -0.97
C PRO A 36 16.26 -3.46 -2.43
N ASP A 37 16.78 -2.63 -3.32
CA ASP A 37 16.64 -2.82 -4.76
C ASP A 37 17.20 -4.19 -5.20
N GLU A 38 16.51 -4.78 -6.19
CA GLU A 38 16.98 -5.97 -6.88
C GLU A 38 17.70 -5.61 -8.19
N ASP A 39 18.86 -6.23 -8.44
CA ASP A 39 19.76 -5.88 -9.55
C ASP A 39 19.42 -6.58 -10.89
N HIS A 40 18.35 -7.38 -10.95
CA HIS A 40 18.17 -8.42 -11.99
C HIS A 40 16.86 -8.39 -12.80
N ASN A 41 16.05 -7.32 -12.71
CA ASN A 41 14.79 -7.18 -13.44
C ASN A 41 14.48 -5.71 -13.78
N GLU A 42 13.62 -5.50 -14.77
CA GLU A 42 13.22 -4.17 -15.28
C GLU A 42 11.91 -3.64 -14.64
N ASP A 43 11.51 -4.15 -13.47
CA ASP A 43 10.28 -3.69 -12.82
C ASP A 43 10.42 -2.24 -12.33
N GLY A 44 9.30 -1.51 -12.28
CA GLY A 44 9.30 -0.07 -11.98
C GLY A 44 9.44 0.85 -13.21
N ARG A 45 9.41 0.29 -14.43
CA ARG A 45 9.52 1.04 -15.69
C ARG A 45 8.23 1.71 -16.19
N PHE A 46 7.10 1.52 -15.50
CA PHE A 46 5.79 2.00 -15.95
C PHE A 46 5.58 3.47 -15.56
N THR A 47 6.42 4.34 -16.12
CA THR A 47 6.49 5.78 -15.82
C THR A 47 5.89 6.66 -16.92
N GLN A 48 5.58 6.07 -18.08
CA GLN A 48 5.06 6.78 -19.26
C GLN A 48 3.76 7.57 -18.99
N TYR A 49 2.98 7.18 -17.98
CA TYR A 49 1.77 7.89 -17.56
C TYR A 49 2.03 9.34 -17.13
N ALA A 50 3.24 9.63 -16.64
CA ALA A 50 3.66 10.96 -16.22
C ALA A 50 3.80 11.96 -17.39
N HIS A 51 3.70 11.48 -18.63
CA HIS A 51 3.68 12.31 -19.84
C HIS A 51 2.41 12.08 -20.68
N ASP A 52 1.40 11.40 -20.11
CA ASP A 52 0.11 11.16 -20.72
C ASP A 52 -0.94 11.99 -19.96
N ASN A 53 -1.43 13.05 -20.61
CA ASN A 53 -2.38 13.99 -20.03
C ASN A 53 -3.72 13.34 -19.63
N THR A 54 -4.05 12.14 -20.13
CA THR A 54 -5.27 11.42 -19.71
C THR A 54 -5.23 11.03 -18.23
N TYR A 55 -4.04 10.94 -17.62
CA TYR A 55 -3.91 10.69 -16.20
C TYR A 55 -4.04 11.97 -15.37
N GLN A 56 -3.76 13.14 -15.95
CA GLN A 56 -3.77 14.43 -15.24
C GLN A 56 -5.15 14.73 -14.63
N ASP A 57 -6.24 14.37 -15.31
CA ASP A 57 -7.61 14.62 -14.85
C ASP A 57 -7.94 13.93 -13.51
N CYS A 58 -7.22 12.88 -13.14
CA CYS A 58 -7.47 12.16 -11.88
C CYS A 58 -6.97 12.94 -10.65
N ASP A 59 -5.75 13.47 -10.72
CA ASP A 59 -5.17 14.35 -9.70
C ASP A 59 -4.01 15.16 -10.34
N PRO A 60 -4.25 16.40 -10.79
CA PRO A 60 -3.24 17.19 -11.49
C PRO A 60 -2.00 17.48 -10.65
N GLN A 61 -2.16 17.70 -9.34
CA GLN A 61 -1.06 18.02 -8.44
C GLN A 61 -0.17 16.80 -8.22
N LEU A 62 -0.78 15.64 -7.92
CA LEU A 62 -0.04 14.39 -7.76
C LEU A 62 0.67 14.01 -9.06
N TRP A 63 -0.02 14.11 -10.20
CA TRP A 63 0.55 13.80 -11.51
C TRP A 63 1.80 14.65 -11.80
N ALA A 64 1.71 15.97 -11.61
CA ALA A 64 2.83 16.89 -11.81
C ALA A 64 4.00 16.61 -10.87
N SER A 65 3.72 16.32 -9.60
CA SER A 65 4.75 16.04 -8.59
C SER A 65 5.49 14.73 -8.89
N LEU A 66 4.78 13.67 -9.30
CA LEU A 66 5.40 12.41 -9.70
C LEU A 66 6.18 12.56 -11.02
N ALA A 67 5.69 13.34 -11.98
CA ALA A 67 6.43 13.66 -13.20
C ALA A 67 7.77 14.36 -12.88
N GLN A 68 7.76 15.33 -11.97
CA GLN A 68 8.98 16.01 -11.54
C GLN A 68 9.99 15.05 -10.90
N ILE A 69 9.55 14.11 -10.05
CA ILE A 69 10.42 13.08 -9.45
C ILE A 69 11.09 12.23 -10.54
N LEU A 70 10.34 11.87 -11.58
CA LEU A 70 10.84 11.08 -12.70
C LEU A 70 11.84 11.87 -13.56
N ASP A 71 11.51 13.11 -13.93
CA ASP A 71 12.34 13.99 -14.77
C ASP A 71 13.67 14.34 -14.09
N THR A 72 13.64 14.58 -12.78
CA THR A 72 14.83 14.86 -11.96
C THR A 72 15.57 13.60 -11.50
N LYS A 73 15.07 12.41 -11.85
CA LYS A 73 15.62 11.10 -11.49
C LYS A 73 15.76 10.87 -9.97
N GLN A 74 14.92 11.49 -9.16
CA GLN A 74 14.91 11.37 -7.70
C GLN A 74 14.04 10.19 -7.23
N ARG A 75 14.18 9.03 -7.88
CA ARG A 75 13.35 7.86 -7.61
C ARG A 75 13.80 7.16 -6.33
N ARG A 76 13.30 7.66 -5.20
CA ARG A 76 13.54 7.17 -3.84
C ARG A 76 12.24 7.25 -3.05
N VAL A 77 12.00 6.30 -2.15
CA VAL A 77 10.76 6.29 -1.35
C VAL A 77 10.57 7.62 -0.61
N GLU A 78 11.67 8.17 -0.09
CA GLU A 78 11.70 9.46 0.61
C GLU A 78 11.18 10.63 -0.24
N SER A 79 11.28 10.55 -1.57
CA SER A 79 10.75 11.58 -2.47
C SER A 79 9.22 11.63 -2.51
N LEU A 80 8.55 10.56 -2.05
CA LEU A 80 7.09 10.50 -1.91
C LEU A 80 6.60 11.06 -0.57
N GLU A 81 7.51 11.32 0.37
CA GLU A 81 7.19 11.68 1.75
C GLU A 81 7.13 13.20 1.94
N THR A 82 6.43 13.87 1.03
CA THR A 82 6.25 15.32 1.06
C THR A 82 4.76 15.67 1.19
N PRO A 83 4.40 16.77 1.88
CA PRO A 83 3.00 17.19 1.99
C PRO A 83 2.31 17.43 0.65
N ASP A 84 3.07 17.83 -0.38
CA ASP A 84 2.54 18.02 -1.74
C ASP A 84 2.11 16.69 -2.38
N ILE A 85 2.81 15.60 -2.08
CA ILE A 85 2.46 14.24 -2.53
C ILE A 85 1.34 13.67 -1.65
N LEU A 86 1.53 13.64 -0.33
CA LEU A 86 0.56 13.15 0.62
C LEU A 86 0.89 13.69 2.02
N ASP A 87 -0.04 14.41 2.63
CA ASP A 87 0.04 14.77 4.04
C ASP A 87 -0.28 13.54 4.90
N ALA A 88 0.77 12.87 5.37
CA ALA A 88 0.69 11.62 6.12
C ALA A 88 1.90 11.43 7.05
N VAL A 89 1.77 10.47 7.97
CA VAL A 89 2.90 9.98 8.77
C VAL A 89 3.53 8.79 8.04
N PHE A 90 4.84 8.84 7.80
CA PHE A 90 5.54 7.81 7.03
C PHE A 90 6.48 6.96 7.91
N TYR A 91 6.57 5.68 7.60
CA TYR A 91 7.60 4.78 8.12
C TYR A 91 8.24 4.02 6.96
N ASN A 92 9.55 4.21 6.75
CA ASN A 92 10.29 3.69 5.59
C ASN A 92 11.61 2.97 5.94
N GLU A 93 11.81 2.64 7.21
CA GLU A 93 13.00 1.92 7.68
C GLU A 93 13.17 0.60 6.89
N PRO A 94 14.38 0.27 6.41
CA PRO A 94 14.56 -0.94 5.59
C PRO A 94 14.31 -2.26 6.33
N LEU A 95 13.51 -3.15 5.72
CA LEU A 95 13.36 -4.55 6.12
C LEU A 95 14.22 -5.46 5.23
N ASP A 96 15.52 -5.53 5.51
CA ASP A 96 16.49 -6.29 4.72
C ASP A 96 16.84 -7.66 5.35
N PHE A 97 16.60 -8.75 4.61
CA PHE A 97 16.98 -10.12 5.00
C PHE A 97 18.18 -10.71 4.21
N ARG A 98 18.82 -9.94 3.30
CA ARG A 98 19.91 -10.42 2.43
C ARG A 98 21.08 -10.99 3.23
N LYS A 99 21.47 -10.31 4.31
CA LYS A 99 22.60 -10.66 5.19
C LYS A 99 22.16 -11.18 6.57
N VAL A 100 20.92 -11.63 6.71
CA VAL A 100 20.35 -12.09 7.99
C VAL A 100 20.08 -13.60 7.93
N SER A 101 20.54 -14.35 8.93
CA SER A 101 20.33 -15.80 9.00
C SER A 101 18.84 -16.11 9.16
N PHE A 102 18.42 -17.35 8.84
CA PHE A 102 17.01 -17.73 9.00
C PHE A 102 16.52 -17.56 10.45
N LEU A 103 17.37 -17.90 11.44
CA LEU A 103 17.02 -17.86 12.86
C LEU A 103 16.84 -16.43 13.39
N GLU A 104 17.53 -15.44 12.82
CA GLU A 104 17.48 -14.04 13.28
C GLU A 104 16.39 -13.20 12.59
N ARG A 105 15.82 -13.68 11.47
CA ARG A 105 14.86 -12.92 10.67
C ARG A 105 13.58 -12.60 11.43
N GLU A 106 13.10 -13.53 12.24
CA GLU A 106 11.88 -13.33 13.04
C GLU A 106 12.06 -12.18 14.03
N GLY A 107 13.13 -12.21 14.83
CA GLY A 107 13.46 -11.13 15.77
C GLY A 107 13.64 -9.79 15.05
N LYS A 108 14.42 -9.76 13.95
CA LYS A 108 14.59 -8.53 13.15
C LYS A 108 13.27 -7.97 12.62
N ARG A 109 12.36 -8.84 12.16
CA ARG A 109 11.04 -8.44 11.65
C ARG A 109 10.16 -7.90 12.77
N ALA A 110 10.12 -8.59 13.91
CA ALA A 110 9.37 -8.17 15.07
C ALA A 110 9.85 -6.80 15.57
N ASP A 111 11.16 -6.58 15.65
CA ASP A 111 11.74 -5.29 16.06
C ASP A 111 11.40 -4.17 15.06
N TRP A 112 11.48 -4.47 13.76
CA TRP A 112 11.07 -3.54 12.71
C TRP A 112 9.59 -3.18 12.80
N HIS A 113 8.72 -4.17 13.00
CA HIS A 113 7.27 -3.94 13.08
C HIS A 113 6.88 -3.19 14.35
N ARG A 114 7.51 -3.47 15.50
CA ARG A 114 7.29 -2.68 16.74
C ARG A 114 7.64 -1.20 16.57
N ARG A 115 8.71 -0.89 15.84
CA ARG A 115 9.07 0.51 15.52
C ARG A 115 8.05 1.15 14.57
N ALA A 116 7.57 0.41 13.57
CA ALA A 116 6.52 0.86 12.66
C ALA A 116 5.21 1.19 13.39
N LEU A 117 4.75 0.28 14.25
CA LEU A 117 3.59 0.45 15.12
C LEU A 117 3.73 1.69 16.01
N ALA A 118 4.90 1.89 16.63
CA ALA A 118 5.12 3.07 17.47
C ALA A 118 5.10 4.38 16.65
N ALA A 119 5.69 4.39 15.45
CA ALA A 119 5.74 5.56 14.60
C ALA A 119 4.36 5.96 14.03
N LEU A 120 3.52 4.97 13.72
CA LEU A 120 2.21 5.17 13.10
C LEU A 120 1.06 5.23 14.12
N ASN A 121 1.36 5.13 15.41
CA ASN A 121 0.37 5.21 16.47
C ASN A 121 -0.41 6.53 16.43
N GLY A 122 -1.74 6.45 16.53
CA GLY A 122 -2.63 7.59 16.44
C GLY A 122 -2.98 8.05 15.02
N CYS A 123 -2.59 7.31 13.98
CA CYS A 123 -3.20 7.43 12.66
C CYS A 123 -4.54 6.68 12.63
N GLU A 124 -5.53 7.21 11.91
CA GLU A 124 -6.87 6.62 11.78
C GLU A 124 -6.92 5.59 10.65
N LEU A 125 -6.11 5.80 9.61
CA LEU A 125 -5.94 4.86 8.51
C LEU A 125 -4.46 4.52 8.38
N VAL A 126 -4.10 3.24 8.31
CA VAL A 126 -2.74 2.79 8.02
C VAL A 126 -2.70 2.03 6.71
N PHE A 127 -1.94 2.54 5.75
CA PHE A 127 -1.64 1.86 4.49
C PHE A 127 -0.34 1.06 4.60
N VAL A 128 -0.41 -0.22 4.21
CA VAL A 128 0.69 -1.17 4.25
C VAL A 128 1.08 -1.54 2.82
N ASP A 129 2.34 -1.27 2.44
CA ASP A 129 2.83 -1.40 1.05
C ASP A 129 3.96 -2.43 0.86
N PRO A 130 3.69 -3.74 1.06
CA PRO A 130 4.60 -4.80 0.67
C PRO A 130 4.77 -4.87 -0.85
N ASP A 131 5.90 -5.37 -1.33
CA ASP A 131 6.14 -5.58 -2.77
C ASP A 131 5.10 -6.52 -3.42
N ASN A 132 4.73 -7.60 -2.71
CA ASN A 132 3.92 -8.68 -3.28
C ASN A 132 2.52 -8.81 -2.67
N GLY A 133 2.30 -8.29 -1.46
CA GLY A 133 1.05 -8.44 -0.71
C GLY A 133 1.12 -9.42 0.45
N LEU A 134 0.03 -10.15 0.70
CA LEU A 134 -0.10 -11.04 1.86
C LEU A 134 0.86 -12.25 1.78
N MET A 135 1.45 -12.60 2.92
CA MET A 135 2.40 -13.72 3.05
C MET A 135 1.86 -15.02 2.45
N VAL A 136 2.72 -15.70 1.69
CA VAL A 136 2.43 -17.02 1.12
C VAL A 136 3.36 -18.10 1.70
N PRO A 137 2.92 -19.37 1.76
CA PRO A 137 3.72 -20.46 2.34
C PRO A 137 5.12 -20.61 1.72
N SER A 138 5.23 -20.44 0.40
CA SER A 138 6.50 -20.58 -0.32
C SER A 138 7.52 -19.48 0.00
N ALA A 139 7.07 -18.31 0.45
CA ALA A 139 7.95 -17.20 0.81
C ALA A 139 8.39 -17.23 2.28
N ARG A 140 7.62 -17.86 3.17
CA ARG A 140 7.75 -17.75 4.64
C ARG A 140 9.14 -18.08 5.17
N ARG A 141 9.81 -19.10 4.61
CA ARG A 141 11.17 -19.50 5.02
C ARG A 141 12.30 -18.87 4.19
N SER A 142 11.94 -18.09 3.18
CA SER A 142 12.89 -17.48 2.26
C SER A 142 13.32 -16.08 2.72
N LYS A 143 14.40 -15.56 2.12
CA LYS A 143 14.78 -14.14 2.29
C LYS A 143 13.72 -13.19 1.72
N LYS A 144 12.89 -13.63 0.78
CA LYS A 144 11.82 -12.85 0.16
C LYS A 144 10.62 -12.63 1.09
N ALA A 145 10.61 -13.21 2.29
CA ALA A 145 9.54 -12.97 3.27
C ALA A 145 9.38 -11.48 3.62
N ASN A 146 10.43 -10.67 3.50
CA ASN A 146 10.37 -9.21 3.69
C ASN A 146 9.53 -8.47 2.63
N LYS A 147 9.22 -9.11 1.49
CA LYS A 147 8.38 -8.56 0.42
C LYS A 147 6.89 -8.73 0.64
N TYR A 148 6.49 -9.32 1.76
CA TYR A 148 5.12 -9.66 2.08
C TYR A 148 4.75 -9.14 3.45
N VAL A 149 3.48 -8.79 3.63
CA VAL A 149 2.88 -8.50 4.94
C VAL A 149 2.38 -9.78 5.61
N LEU A 150 2.55 -9.88 6.93
CA LEU A 150 1.94 -10.93 7.74
C LEU A 150 0.51 -10.54 8.17
N PRO A 151 -0.46 -11.46 8.21
CA PRO A 151 -1.79 -11.18 8.79
C PRO A 151 -1.70 -10.52 10.17
N GLU A 152 -0.81 -11.03 11.01
CA GLU A 152 -0.60 -10.53 12.38
C GLU A 152 -0.22 -9.04 12.39
N GLU A 153 0.60 -8.60 11.43
CA GLU A 153 1.00 -7.19 11.33
C GLU A 153 -0.17 -6.27 10.95
N LEU A 154 -1.11 -6.75 10.11
CA LEU A 154 -2.33 -6.02 9.78
C LEU A 154 -3.23 -5.87 11.01
N PHE A 155 -3.38 -6.96 11.77
CA PHE A 155 -4.22 -6.97 12.96
C PHE A 155 -3.66 -6.06 14.06
N ASP A 156 -2.34 -5.97 14.23
CA ASP A 156 -1.74 -5.08 15.20
C ASP A 156 -2.09 -3.60 14.94
N TYR A 157 -2.07 -3.14 13.68
CA TYR A 157 -2.53 -1.78 13.34
C TYR A 157 -4.01 -1.57 13.63
N TYR A 158 -4.85 -2.58 13.31
CA TYR A 158 -6.27 -2.51 13.59
C TYR A 158 -6.56 -2.41 15.10
N GLN A 159 -5.83 -3.18 15.91
CA GLN A 159 -5.95 -3.17 17.37
C GLN A 159 -5.41 -1.88 18.00
N GLN A 160 -4.57 -1.11 17.30
CA GLN A 160 -4.19 0.26 17.68
C GLN A 160 -5.26 1.32 17.37
N GLY A 161 -6.39 0.92 16.77
CA GLY A 161 -7.51 1.81 16.46
C GLY A 161 -7.55 2.32 15.02
N ALA A 162 -6.63 1.88 14.15
CA ALA A 162 -6.65 2.26 12.74
C ALA A 162 -7.58 1.34 11.92
N SER A 163 -8.18 1.85 10.84
CA SER A 163 -8.53 0.96 9.72
C SER A 163 -7.27 0.68 8.90
N VAL A 164 -7.18 -0.51 8.31
CA VAL A 164 -5.97 -0.95 7.63
C VAL A 164 -6.24 -1.16 6.16
N ILE A 165 -5.38 -0.61 5.31
CA ILE A 165 -5.41 -0.80 3.87
C ILE A 165 -4.12 -1.51 3.48
N TYR A 166 -4.20 -2.66 2.81
CA TYR A 166 -3.00 -3.35 2.36
C TYR A 166 -2.95 -3.52 0.84
N TYR A 167 -1.77 -3.28 0.29
CA TYR A 167 -1.46 -3.53 -1.10
C TYR A 167 -1.40 -5.04 -1.38
N GLN A 168 -1.90 -5.45 -2.55
CA GLN A 168 -1.78 -6.81 -3.05
C GLN A 168 -1.51 -6.82 -4.55
N HIS A 169 -0.32 -7.29 -4.95
CA HIS A 169 -0.01 -7.49 -6.36
C HIS A 169 -0.87 -8.62 -6.94
N LYS A 170 -1.41 -8.44 -8.15
CA LYS A 170 -2.18 -9.49 -8.84
C LYS A 170 -1.24 -10.37 -9.68
N ALA A 171 -0.85 -11.51 -9.12
CA ALA A 171 -0.29 -12.62 -9.88
C ALA A 171 -1.35 -13.28 -10.80
N ARG A 172 -0.91 -14.26 -11.62
CA ARG A 172 -1.73 -15.07 -12.53
C ARG A 172 -2.69 -16.02 -11.78
N ARG A 173 -3.63 -15.44 -11.06
CA ARG A 173 -4.72 -16.08 -10.29
C ARG A 173 -6.04 -15.37 -10.60
N GLN A 174 -7.16 -16.06 -10.40
CA GLN A 174 -8.48 -15.46 -10.51
C GLN A 174 -8.71 -14.41 -9.42
N ASP A 175 -9.67 -13.52 -9.61
CA ASP A 175 -9.99 -12.47 -8.63
C ASP A 175 -10.49 -13.08 -7.30
N SER A 176 -11.29 -14.16 -7.38
CA SER A 176 -11.81 -14.91 -6.23
C SER A 176 -10.73 -15.37 -5.25
N PHE A 177 -9.56 -15.77 -5.75
CA PHE A 177 -8.43 -16.15 -4.90
C PHE A 177 -8.06 -15.06 -3.88
N TYR A 178 -8.10 -13.79 -4.30
CA TYR A 178 -7.75 -12.66 -3.43
C TYR A 178 -8.92 -12.25 -2.55
N THR A 179 -10.14 -12.28 -3.08
CA THR A 179 -11.36 -12.04 -2.29
C THR A 179 -11.49 -13.07 -1.15
N ASP A 180 -11.22 -14.36 -1.43
CA ASP A 180 -11.25 -15.42 -0.41
C ASP A 180 -10.19 -15.23 0.67
N GLN A 181 -9.00 -14.74 0.30
CA GLN A 181 -7.95 -14.40 1.27
C GLN A 181 -8.37 -13.24 2.16
N HIS A 182 -8.94 -12.19 1.57
CA HIS A 182 -9.43 -11.03 2.30
C HIS A 182 -10.57 -11.40 3.26
N ASN A 183 -11.56 -12.16 2.77
CA ASN A 183 -12.69 -12.64 3.57
C ASN A 183 -12.22 -13.49 4.76
N LYS A 184 -11.16 -14.30 4.59
CA LYS A 184 -10.57 -15.06 5.71
C LYS A 184 -9.96 -14.15 6.78
N LEU A 185 -9.33 -13.05 6.40
CA LEU A 185 -8.82 -12.07 7.38
C LEU A 185 -9.97 -11.47 8.20
N LEU A 186 -11.08 -11.12 7.54
CA LEU A 186 -12.27 -10.55 8.21
C LEU A 186 -12.95 -11.50 9.21
N GLN A 187 -12.66 -12.80 9.17
CA GLN A 187 -13.16 -13.77 10.15
C GLN A 187 -12.26 -13.92 11.39
N ASP A 188 -11.11 -13.22 11.43
CA ASP A 188 -10.19 -13.30 12.56
C ASP A 188 -10.73 -12.53 13.79
N GLU A 189 -10.69 -13.16 14.96
CA GLU A 189 -11.20 -12.61 16.21
C GLU A 189 -10.53 -11.28 16.61
N ARG A 190 -9.28 -11.05 16.20
CA ARG A 190 -8.53 -9.83 16.54
C ARG A 190 -9.09 -8.58 15.89
N ILE A 191 -9.87 -8.73 14.83
CA ILE A 191 -10.52 -7.63 14.11
C ILE A 191 -12.04 -7.81 14.04
N GLN A 192 -12.63 -8.44 15.06
CA GLN A 192 -14.06 -8.69 15.12
C GLN A 192 -14.87 -7.39 14.87
N GLY A 193 -15.86 -7.50 13.99
CA GLY A 193 -16.71 -6.37 13.57
C GLY A 193 -16.11 -5.50 12.47
N ALA A 194 -14.91 -5.81 11.97
CA ALA A 194 -14.34 -5.11 10.83
C ALA A 194 -15.21 -5.26 9.58
N GLU A 195 -15.37 -4.17 8.84
CA GLU A 195 -15.99 -4.16 7.52
C GLU A 195 -14.94 -4.33 6.42
N GLY A 196 -15.31 -5.04 5.35
CA GLY A 196 -14.44 -5.32 4.21
C GLY A 196 -14.73 -4.41 3.02
N LEU A 197 -13.69 -3.93 2.36
CA LEU A 197 -13.79 -3.25 1.05
C LEU A 197 -12.61 -3.63 0.16
N GLY A 198 -12.84 -3.73 -1.15
CA GLY A 198 -11.82 -4.01 -2.13
C GLY A 198 -11.80 -3.04 -3.30
N LEU A 199 -10.63 -2.51 -3.62
CA LEU A 199 -10.41 -1.73 -4.84
C LEU A 199 -9.36 -2.41 -5.71
N LYS A 200 -9.67 -2.60 -7.00
CA LYS A 200 -8.72 -3.08 -7.99
C LYS A 200 -8.30 -1.93 -8.90
N PHE A 201 -7.00 -1.65 -8.93
CA PHE A 201 -6.42 -0.76 -9.92
C PHE A 201 -6.07 -1.55 -11.18
N THR A 202 -6.56 -1.04 -12.32
CA THR A 202 -6.66 -1.80 -13.57
C THR A 202 -5.65 -1.39 -14.65
N ARG A 203 -4.65 -0.57 -14.30
CA ARG A 203 -3.62 -0.09 -15.24
C ARG A 203 -2.34 -0.91 -15.18
N THR A 204 -1.94 -1.42 -16.35
CA THR A 204 -0.68 -2.12 -16.66
C THR A 204 -0.37 -3.33 -15.78
N SER A 205 0.09 -3.10 -14.55
CA SER A 205 0.20 -4.14 -13.53
C SER A 205 -1.05 -4.09 -12.64
N LEU A 206 -1.83 -5.17 -12.66
CA LEU A 206 -3.05 -5.24 -11.86
C LEU A 206 -2.69 -5.41 -10.38
N ARG A 207 -3.43 -4.73 -9.51
CA ARG A 207 -3.22 -4.79 -8.07
C ARG A 207 -4.51 -4.47 -7.33
N TYR A 208 -4.57 -4.88 -6.07
CA TYR A 208 -5.67 -4.60 -5.18
C TYR A 208 -5.21 -3.77 -3.99
N TYR A 209 -6.15 -3.02 -3.46
CA TYR A 209 -6.10 -2.35 -2.17
C TYR A 209 -7.29 -2.88 -1.39
N TRP A 210 -6.99 -3.65 -0.36
CA TRP A 210 -7.98 -4.30 0.49
C TRP A 210 -8.04 -3.59 1.83
N PHE A 211 -9.25 -3.39 2.34
CA PHE A 211 -9.51 -2.58 3.51
C PHE A 211 -10.10 -3.45 4.62
N LEU A 212 -9.51 -3.37 5.81
CA LEU A 212 -10.04 -3.88 7.06
C LEU A 212 -10.50 -2.65 7.85
N LEU A 213 -11.79 -2.33 7.75
CA LEU A 213 -12.35 -1.07 8.23
C LEU A 213 -12.89 -1.21 9.64
N ARG A 214 -12.47 -0.29 10.51
CA ARG A 214 -13.16 -0.03 11.77
C ARG A 214 -14.59 0.47 11.46
N PRO A 215 -15.63 0.01 12.19
CA PRO A 215 -17.01 0.45 11.97
C PRO A 215 -17.18 1.98 11.96
N GLU A 216 -16.47 2.68 12.85
CA GLU A 216 -16.50 4.15 12.96
C GLU A 216 -15.91 4.88 11.73
N HIS A 217 -15.09 4.21 10.92
CA HIS A 217 -14.49 4.78 9.70
C HIS A 217 -15.22 4.33 8.41
N ALA A 218 -16.03 3.27 8.48
CA ALA A 218 -16.52 2.56 7.31
C ALA A 218 -17.40 3.42 6.39
N GLU A 219 -18.36 4.16 6.95
CA GLU A 219 -19.27 5.01 6.17
C GLU A 219 -18.49 6.09 5.38
N THR A 220 -17.61 6.83 6.06
CA THR A 220 -16.80 7.88 5.42
C THR A 220 -15.88 7.32 4.35
N VAL A 221 -15.24 6.17 4.58
CA VAL A 221 -14.41 5.50 3.57
C VAL A 221 -15.26 5.08 2.36
N CYS A 222 -16.42 4.48 2.58
CA CYS A 222 -17.32 4.06 1.49
C CYS A 222 -17.80 5.25 0.64
N LEU A 223 -18.18 6.37 1.28
CA LEU A 223 -18.56 7.60 0.58
C LEU A 223 -17.39 8.18 -0.23
N CYS A 224 -16.19 8.22 0.37
CA CYS A 224 -14.98 8.68 -0.29
C CYS A 224 -14.66 7.84 -1.53
N VAL A 225 -14.71 6.52 -1.40
CA VAL A 225 -14.45 5.58 -2.50
C VAL A 225 -15.52 5.69 -3.59
N ALA A 226 -16.79 5.82 -3.22
CA ALA A 226 -17.87 6.01 -4.19
C ALA A 226 -17.68 7.31 -4.99
N SER A 227 -17.32 8.42 -4.33
CA SER A 227 -17.02 9.70 -4.97
C SER A 227 -15.81 9.60 -5.91
N MET A 228 -14.72 8.98 -5.45
CA MET A 228 -13.54 8.72 -6.26
C MET A 228 -13.88 7.91 -7.52
N LEU A 229 -14.69 6.85 -7.40
CA LEU A 229 -15.09 6.01 -8.54
C LEU A 229 -16.08 6.69 -9.49
N ALA A 230 -16.86 7.67 -9.02
CA ALA A 230 -17.72 8.49 -9.87
C ALA A 230 -16.93 9.54 -10.67
N GLY A 231 -15.74 9.91 -10.19
CA GLY A 231 -14.81 10.82 -10.86
C GLY A 231 -13.86 10.13 -11.84
N PRO A 232 -12.82 10.85 -12.33
CA PRO A 232 -11.88 10.33 -13.32
C PRO A 232 -11.13 9.07 -12.86
N TRP A 233 -10.92 8.89 -11.54
CA TRP A 233 -10.33 7.69 -10.96
C TRP A 233 -11.14 6.42 -11.25
N GLY A 234 -12.45 6.52 -11.51
CA GLY A 234 -13.32 5.41 -11.94
C GLY A 234 -12.87 4.75 -13.25
N ASN A 235 -12.12 5.45 -14.09
CA ASN A 235 -11.51 4.84 -15.27
C ASN A 235 -10.39 3.86 -14.91
N CYS A 236 -9.70 4.10 -13.79
CA CYS A 236 -8.52 3.36 -13.34
C CYS A 236 -8.86 2.29 -12.30
N PHE A 237 -9.85 2.52 -11.47
CA PHE A 237 -10.25 1.67 -10.35
C PHE A 237 -11.57 0.94 -10.57
N LYS A 238 -11.72 -0.22 -9.93
CA LYS A 238 -12.97 -1.00 -9.88
C LYS A 238 -13.19 -1.58 -8.48
N LEU A 239 -14.42 -1.53 -7.99
CA LEU A 239 -14.83 -2.18 -6.76
C LEU A 239 -14.68 -3.71 -6.85
N ARG A 240 -14.43 -4.38 -5.71
CA ARG A 240 -14.24 -5.83 -5.59
C ARG A 240 -14.93 -6.43 -4.41
#